data_AF-A0A4Q7Z868-F1
#
_entry.id   AF-A0A4Q7Z868-F1
#
_cell.length_a   1.000
_cell.length_b   1.000
_cell.length_c   1.000
_cell.angle_alpha   90.00
_cell.angle_beta   90.00
_cell.angle_gamma   90.00
#
_symmetry.space_group_name_H-M   'P 1'
#
loop_
_entity.id
_entity.type
_entity.pdbx_description
1 polymer ?
#
loop_
_entity_poly.entity_id
_entity_poly.type
_entity_poly.pdbx_seq_one_letter_code
_entity_poly.pdbx_strand_id
1 'polypeptide(L)'
;MNVPKLGNAADTTSRSRRPPDDDIPRSGENPFDSTRFAADHQLMPLSDTLARVDEDLAAGRVPLARQRLRGLVSSFPCDPALRRRLAEVYRLYGEPAQAGRWMYLEEDRDPAETAAFEARYRTPAERRAALGWIGADSLAPTDFARVQLAALSAASPEDVESSGPADVKGSLAALGCLVLAIAFLAIWVIGVIALFR
;
A
#
# COMPACT_ATOMS: atom_id res chain seq x y z
N MET A 1 26.72 -58.18 25.35
CA MET A 1 27.96 -58.33 26.16
C MET A 1 29.13 -57.72 25.40
N ASN A 2 30.08 -57.15 26.16
CA ASN A 2 31.47 -56.80 25.80
C ASN A 2 31.78 -55.34 25.40
N VAL A 3 31.87 -54.48 26.42
CA VAL A 3 33.00 -53.53 26.66
C VAL A 3 34.01 -54.27 27.57
N PRO A 4 35.33 -53.97 27.62
CA PRO A 4 35.92 -52.61 27.61
C PRO A 4 37.34 -52.47 26.98
N LYS A 5 37.84 -51.22 26.84
CA LYS A 5 39.22 -50.90 27.23
C LYS A 5 39.40 -49.41 27.54
N LEU A 6 39.76 -49.13 28.80
CA LEU A 6 40.29 -47.86 29.31
C LEU A 6 41.81 -47.77 29.05
N GLY A 7 42.31 -46.52 29.06
CA GLY A 7 43.73 -46.13 29.18
C GLY A 7 44.18 -45.34 27.95
N ASN A 8 44.81 -44.17 28.01
CA ASN A 8 45.49 -43.42 29.06
C ASN A 8 45.50 -41.93 28.60
N ALA A 9 45.20 -40.97 29.48
CA ALA A 9 46.17 -40.22 30.30
C ALA A 9 47.11 -39.29 29.48
N ALA A 10 46.82 -38.00 29.62
CA ALA A 10 47.71 -36.84 29.65
C ALA A 10 48.72 -36.65 28.49
N ASP A 11 48.56 -35.53 27.76
CA ASP A 11 49.68 -34.60 27.72
C ASP A 11 49.25 -33.13 27.66
N THR A 12 50.12 -32.33 28.27
CA THR A 12 49.97 -30.95 28.69
C THR A 12 50.48 -30.01 27.60
N THR A 13 50.05 -28.74 27.66
CA THR A 13 50.69 -27.56 27.05
C THR A 13 50.17 -27.11 25.68
N SER A 14 49.25 -26.13 25.70
CA SER A 14 49.46 -24.85 24.99
C SER A 14 48.33 -23.87 25.31
N ARG A 15 48.45 -23.22 26.46
CA ARG A 15 47.67 -22.03 26.82
C ARG A 15 48.34 -20.82 26.16
N SER A 16 48.09 -20.62 24.88
CA SER A 16 48.43 -19.37 24.19
C SER A 16 47.40 -18.31 24.57
N ARG A 17 47.77 -17.41 25.49
CA ARG A 17 47.03 -16.17 25.76
C ARG A 17 47.14 -15.28 24.52
N ARG A 18 46.12 -15.27 23.66
CA ARG A 18 45.81 -14.09 22.83
C ARG A 18 45.23 -12.99 23.73
N PRO A 19 45.59 -11.72 23.52
CA PRO A 19 44.87 -10.61 24.13
C PRO A 19 43.41 -10.59 23.63
N PRO A 20 42.45 -10.08 24.42
CA PRO A 20 41.11 -9.84 23.92
C PRO A 20 41.22 -8.81 22.79
N ASP A 21 40.76 -9.17 21.60
CA ASP A 21 40.43 -8.18 20.58
C ASP A 21 39.38 -7.27 21.20
N ASP A 22 39.73 -6.00 21.38
CA ASP A 22 38.78 -4.94 21.66
C ASP A 22 37.79 -4.92 20.49
N ASP A 23 36.59 -5.46 20.71
CA ASP A 23 35.40 -5.25 19.89
C ASP A 23 35.04 -3.76 19.94
N ILE A 24 35.79 -2.93 19.21
CA ILE A 24 35.38 -1.57 18.88
C ILE A 24 34.18 -1.71 17.95
N PRO A 25 32.96 -1.28 18.35
CA PRO A 25 31.84 -1.27 17.44
C PRO A 25 32.18 -0.36 16.26
N ARG A 26 32.05 -0.90 15.04
CA ARG A 26 32.20 -0.14 13.79
C ARG A 26 31.28 1.08 13.88
N SER A 27 31.87 2.26 14.00
CA SER A 27 31.16 3.53 13.92
C SER A 27 30.51 3.64 12.54
N GLY A 28 29.21 3.36 12.49
CA GLY A 28 28.42 3.33 11.27
C GLY A 28 26.98 2.85 11.47
N GLU A 29 26.71 2.04 12.50
CA GLU A 29 25.34 1.69 12.89
C GLU A 29 24.84 2.71 13.91
N ASN A 30 24.01 3.65 13.45
CA ASN A 30 23.33 4.59 14.31
C ASN A 30 22.37 3.80 15.22
N PRO A 31 22.52 3.81 16.56
CA PRO A 31 21.64 3.05 17.47
C PRO A 31 20.18 3.52 17.43
N PHE A 32 19.96 4.69 16.84
CA PHE A 32 18.66 5.28 16.54
C PHE A 32 18.47 5.34 15.02
N ASP A 33 18.27 4.19 14.40
CA ASP A 33 17.70 4.11 13.05
C ASP A 33 16.22 4.57 13.14
N SER A 34 16.00 5.89 13.11
CA SER A 34 14.68 6.52 13.18
C SER A 34 13.77 6.08 12.03
N THR A 35 14.36 5.70 10.90
CA THR A 35 13.65 5.13 9.74
C THR A 35 13.05 3.76 10.07
N ARG A 36 13.75 2.92 10.83
CA ARG A 36 13.24 1.61 11.26
C ARG A 36 12.13 1.74 12.30
N PHE A 37 12.26 2.66 13.26
CA PHE A 37 11.21 2.91 14.26
C PHE A 37 9.95 3.54 13.64
N ALA A 38 10.08 4.46 12.68
CA ALA A 38 8.94 5.02 11.97
C ALA A 38 8.22 3.97 11.12
N ALA A 39 8.97 3.07 10.47
CA ALA A 39 8.41 1.92 9.78
C ALA A 39 7.68 0.98 10.75
N ASP A 40 8.31 0.59 11.86
CA ASP A 40 7.69 -0.29 12.88
C ASP A 40 6.43 0.33 13.52
N HIS A 41 6.42 1.65 13.75
CA HIS A 41 5.26 2.36 14.27
C HIS A 41 4.13 2.55 13.25
N GLN A 42 4.41 2.56 11.94
CA GLN A 42 3.39 2.49 10.89
C GLN A 42 2.90 1.06 10.64
N LEU A 43 3.75 0.06 10.88
CA LEU A 43 3.43 -1.36 10.71
C LEU A 43 2.44 -1.86 11.76
N MET A 44 2.51 -1.42 13.02
CA MET A 44 1.53 -1.80 14.07
C MET A 44 0.07 -1.40 13.74
N PRO A 45 -0.27 -0.13 13.43
CA PRO A 45 -1.66 0.25 13.12
C PRO A 45 -2.17 -0.35 11.79
N LEU A 46 -1.28 -0.63 10.83
CA LEU A 46 -1.62 -1.32 9.59
C LEU A 46 -2.01 -2.78 9.88
N SER A 47 -1.19 -3.48 10.68
CA SER A 47 -1.43 -4.87 11.09
C SER A 47 -2.73 -5.01 11.87
N ASP A 48 -3.01 -4.08 12.79
CA ASP A 48 -4.27 -4.04 13.55
C ASP A 48 -5.49 -3.81 12.64
N THR A 49 -5.35 -2.97 11.63
CA THR A 49 -6.46 -2.73 10.68
C THR A 49 -6.69 -3.94 9.78
N LEU A 50 -5.64 -4.66 9.38
CA LEU A 50 -5.74 -5.90 8.63
C LEU A 50 -6.38 -7.02 9.48
N ALA A 51 -5.99 -7.16 10.74
CA ALA A 51 -6.61 -8.11 11.66
C ALA A 51 -8.13 -7.87 11.80
N ARG A 52 -8.55 -6.60 11.87
CA ARG A 52 -9.99 -6.24 11.87
C ARG A 52 -10.69 -6.56 10.55
N VAL A 53 -10.02 -6.39 9.42
CA VAL A 53 -10.56 -6.80 8.11
C VAL A 53 -10.75 -8.31 8.07
N ASP A 54 -9.80 -9.09 8.58
CA ASP A 54 -9.89 -10.54 8.63
C ASP A 54 -11.01 -11.01 9.57
N GLU A 55 -11.20 -10.34 10.71
CA GLU A 55 -12.33 -10.59 11.61
C GLU A 55 -13.67 -10.26 10.93
N ASP A 56 -13.76 -9.13 10.22
CA ASP A 56 -14.95 -8.75 9.46
C ASP A 56 -15.27 -9.79 8.36
N LEU A 57 -14.25 -10.31 7.67
CA LEU A 57 -14.42 -11.37 6.67
C LEU A 57 -14.86 -12.69 7.31
N ALA A 58 -14.25 -13.10 8.42
CA ALA A 58 -14.62 -14.31 9.17
C ALA A 58 -16.06 -14.24 9.70
N ALA A 59 -16.51 -13.05 10.08
CA ALA A 59 -17.88 -12.80 10.53
C ALA A 59 -18.89 -12.62 9.37
N GLY A 60 -18.47 -12.74 8.11
CA GLY A 60 -19.33 -12.54 6.94
C GLY A 60 -19.74 -11.08 6.69
N ARG A 61 -19.11 -10.11 7.38
CA ARG A 61 -19.35 -8.67 7.21
C ARG A 61 -18.58 -8.12 6.00
N VAL A 62 -18.75 -8.76 4.85
CA VAL A 62 -18.02 -8.48 3.60
C VAL A 62 -18.11 -7.01 3.13
N PRO A 63 -19.26 -6.29 3.23
CA PRO A 63 -19.32 -4.88 2.85
C PRO A 63 -18.39 -3.98 3.69
N LEU A 64 -18.29 -4.27 4.99
CA LEU A 64 -17.50 -3.49 5.94
C LEU A 64 -16.01 -3.76 5.75
N ALA A 65 -15.63 -5.04 5.58
CA ALA A 65 -14.28 -5.44 5.23
C ALA A 65 -13.80 -4.74 3.95
N ARG A 66 -14.65 -4.71 2.91
CA ARG A 66 -14.36 -4.00 1.64
C ARG A 66 -14.16 -2.50 1.87
N GLN A 67 -15.04 -1.86 2.64
CA GLN A 67 -14.94 -0.42 2.91
C GLN A 67 -13.61 -0.08 3.59
N ARG A 68 -13.26 -0.82 4.66
CA ARG A 68 -12.00 -0.63 5.39
C ARG A 68 -10.80 -0.86 4.48
N LEU A 69 -10.82 -1.95 3.71
CA LEU A 69 -9.73 -2.30 2.81
C LEU A 69 -9.55 -1.30 1.67
N ARG A 70 -10.63 -0.73 1.13
CA ARG A 70 -10.54 0.39 0.17
C ARG A 70 -9.92 1.64 0.79
N GLY A 71 -10.20 1.91 2.08
CA GLY A 71 -9.53 2.97 2.83
C GLY A 71 -8.02 2.75 2.88
N LEU A 72 -7.60 1.54 3.28
CA LEU A 72 -6.18 1.16 3.32
C LEU A 72 -5.51 1.25 1.95
N VAL A 73 -6.11 0.71 0.89
CA VAL A 73 -5.57 0.80 -0.48
C VAL A 73 -5.48 2.25 -0.94
N SER A 74 -6.36 3.14 -0.50
CA SER A 74 -6.25 4.56 -0.84
C SER A 74 -5.02 5.22 -0.21
N SER A 75 -4.65 4.81 1.01
CA SER A 75 -3.43 5.27 1.70
C SER A 75 -2.16 4.60 1.18
N PHE A 76 -2.26 3.34 0.74
CA PHE A 76 -1.15 2.52 0.26
C PHE A 76 -1.48 1.93 -1.12
N PRO A 77 -1.57 2.77 -2.18
CA PRO A 77 -2.08 2.37 -3.49
C PRO A 77 -1.22 1.33 -4.23
N CYS A 78 0.06 1.28 -3.88
CA CYS A 78 1.08 0.46 -4.53
C CYS A 78 1.43 -0.82 -3.74
N ASP A 79 0.80 -1.07 -2.58
CA ASP A 79 1.04 -2.28 -1.79
C ASP A 79 0.36 -3.50 -2.46
N PRO A 80 1.13 -4.49 -2.96
CA PRO A 80 0.57 -5.65 -3.65
C PRO A 80 -0.29 -6.53 -2.73
N ALA A 81 0.01 -6.62 -1.44
CA ALA A 81 -0.74 -7.46 -0.51
C ALA A 81 -2.18 -6.93 -0.32
N LEU A 82 -2.33 -5.62 -0.17
CA LEU A 82 -3.64 -4.97 -0.03
C LEU A 82 -4.48 -5.11 -1.31
N ARG A 83 -3.83 -4.98 -2.47
CA ARG A 83 -4.49 -5.14 -3.78
C ARG A 83 -4.97 -6.58 -4.00
N ARG A 84 -4.13 -7.57 -3.71
CA ARG A 84 -4.49 -9.00 -3.75
C ARG A 84 -5.68 -9.29 -2.85
N ARG A 85 -5.63 -8.82 -1.60
CA ARG A 85 -6.74 -9.01 -0.64
C ARG A 85 -8.04 -8.38 -1.13
N LEU A 86 -7.97 -7.19 -1.74
CA LEU A 86 -9.18 -6.53 -2.25
C LEU A 86 -9.77 -7.28 -3.45
N ALA A 87 -8.94 -7.87 -4.29
CA ALA A 87 -9.40 -8.74 -5.38
C ALA A 87 -10.19 -9.94 -4.85
N GLU A 88 -9.68 -10.62 -3.82
CA GLU A 88 -10.37 -11.75 -3.17
C GLU A 88 -11.77 -11.34 -2.68
N VAL A 89 -11.88 -10.17 -2.04
CA VAL A 89 -13.17 -9.65 -1.59
C VAL A 89 -14.13 -9.41 -2.75
N TYR A 90 -13.65 -8.89 -3.89
CA TYR A 90 -14.49 -8.71 -5.08
C TYR A 90 -14.89 -10.03 -5.75
N ARG A 91 -14.09 -11.10 -5.65
CA ARG A 91 -14.47 -12.46 -6.08
C ARG A 91 -15.67 -12.97 -5.29
N LEU A 92 -15.70 -12.72 -3.98
CA LEU A 92 -16.84 -13.11 -3.13
C LEU A 92 -18.15 -12.43 -3.56
N TYR A 93 -18.06 -11.25 -4.17
CA TYR A 93 -19.22 -10.53 -4.72
C TYR A 93 -19.60 -10.94 -6.15
N GLY A 94 -18.79 -11.79 -6.81
CA GLY A 94 -18.99 -12.11 -8.23
C GLY A 94 -18.73 -10.92 -9.15
N GLU A 95 -17.80 -10.02 -8.80
CA GLU A 95 -17.39 -8.89 -9.64
C GLU A 95 -16.00 -9.13 -10.27
N PRO A 96 -15.90 -9.97 -11.33
CA PRO A 96 -14.61 -10.38 -11.90
C PRO A 96 -13.82 -9.20 -12.50
N ALA A 97 -14.50 -8.19 -13.06
CA ALA A 97 -13.85 -7.00 -13.59
C ALA A 97 -13.15 -6.18 -12.50
N GLN A 98 -13.69 -6.18 -11.28
CA GLN A 98 -13.07 -5.48 -10.15
C GLN A 98 -11.96 -6.31 -9.53
N ALA A 99 -12.12 -7.64 -9.44
CA ALA A 99 -11.01 -8.52 -9.05
C ALA A 99 -9.82 -8.38 -10.01
N GLY A 100 -10.08 -8.42 -11.32
CA GLY A 100 -9.08 -8.23 -12.36
C GLY A 100 -8.37 -6.87 -12.30
N ARG A 101 -9.10 -5.79 -12.00
CA ARG A 101 -8.51 -4.46 -11.79
C ARG A 101 -7.42 -4.46 -10.71
N TRP A 102 -7.67 -5.13 -9.58
CA TRP A 102 -6.73 -5.13 -8.46
C TRP A 102 -5.54 -6.07 -8.70
N MET A 103 -5.76 -7.17 -9.42
CA MET A 103 -4.72 -8.15 -9.81
C MET A 103 -3.96 -7.82 -11.10
N TYR A 104 -4.35 -6.79 -11.86
CA TYR A 104 -3.84 -6.55 -13.22
C TYR A 104 -2.30 -6.44 -13.33
N LEU A 105 -1.67 -5.94 -12.26
CA LEU A 105 -0.22 -5.73 -12.15
C LEU A 105 0.52 -6.93 -11.52
N GLU A 106 -0.20 -7.98 -11.13
CA GLU A 106 0.37 -9.22 -10.59
C GLU A 106 0.54 -10.26 -11.71
N GLU A 107 1.62 -11.03 -11.64
CA GLU A 107 1.95 -12.04 -12.66
C GLU A 107 1.01 -13.25 -12.60
N ASP A 108 0.53 -13.62 -11.41
CA ASP A 108 -0.39 -14.73 -11.13
C ASP A 108 -1.87 -14.35 -11.33
N ARG A 109 -2.15 -13.36 -12.18
CA ARG A 109 -3.52 -12.90 -12.46
C ARG A 109 -4.35 -13.97 -13.20
N ASP A 110 -5.64 -14.01 -12.88
CA ASP A 110 -6.60 -14.83 -13.62
C ASP A 110 -6.91 -14.19 -14.99
N PRO A 111 -6.78 -14.93 -16.12
CA PRO A 111 -7.04 -14.40 -17.45
C PRO A 111 -8.49 -13.99 -17.68
N ALA A 112 -9.48 -14.66 -17.07
CA ALA A 112 -10.88 -14.32 -17.21
C ALA A 112 -11.22 -13.02 -16.46
N GLU A 113 -10.66 -12.82 -15.27
CA GLU A 113 -10.79 -11.57 -14.52
C GLU A 113 -10.12 -10.41 -15.25
N THR A 114 -8.94 -10.67 -15.83
CA THR A 114 -8.19 -9.71 -16.65
C THR A 114 -9.00 -9.30 -17.88
N ALA A 115 -9.57 -10.26 -18.61
CA ALA A 115 -10.43 -9.99 -19.75
C ALA A 115 -11.68 -9.19 -19.37
N ALA A 116 -12.32 -9.50 -18.24
CA ALA A 116 -13.48 -8.76 -17.75
C ALA A 116 -13.13 -7.29 -17.40
N PHE A 117 -11.96 -7.06 -16.80
CA PHE A 117 -11.44 -5.72 -16.54
C PHE A 117 -11.19 -4.95 -17.84
N GLU A 118 -10.48 -5.56 -18.80
CA GLU A 118 -10.14 -4.94 -20.09
C GLU A 118 -11.36 -4.70 -20.99
N ALA A 119 -12.41 -5.52 -20.87
CA ALA A 119 -13.68 -5.29 -21.54
C ALA A 119 -14.43 -4.08 -20.97
N ARG A 120 -14.28 -3.83 -19.65
CA ARG A 120 -14.90 -2.69 -18.96
C ARG A 120 -14.15 -1.38 -19.19
N TYR A 121 -12.82 -1.42 -19.21
CA TYR A 121 -11.95 -0.28 -19.47
C TYR A 121 -11.23 -0.53 -20.78
N ARG A 122 -11.77 0.02 -21.87
CA ARG A 122 -11.39 -0.40 -23.23
C ARG A 122 -10.07 0.21 -23.68
N THR A 123 -9.78 1.43 -23.23
CA THR A 123 -8.57 2.13 -23.65
C THR A 123 -7.44 1.93 -22.63
N PRO A 124 -6.17 1.97 -23.08
CA PRO A 124 -5.02 1.92 -22.17
C PRO A 124 -5.05 3.04 -21.12
N ALA A 125 -5.48 4.23 -21.50
CA ALA A 125 -5.65 5.37 -20.59
C ALA A 125 -6.71 5.10 -19.50
N GLU A 126 -7.87 4.56 -19.88
CA GLU A 126 -8.91 4.17 -18.93
C GLU A 126 -8.42 3.10 -17.95
N ARG A 127 -7.68 2.11 -18.45
CA ARG A 127 -7.09 1.05 -17.61
C ARG A 127 -6.10 1.65 -16.62
N ARG A 128 -5.18 2.49 -17.09
CA ARG A 128 -4.18 3.16 -16.25
C ARG A 128 -4.84 4.00 -15.16
N ALA A 129 -5.84 4.81 -15.52
CA ALA A 129 -6.61 5.60 -14.57
C ALA A 129 -7.37 4.72 -13.55
N ALA A 130 -7.94 3.59 -14.00
CA ALA A 130 -8.62 2.66 -13.12
C ALA A 130 -7.66 1.99 -12.13
N LEU A 131 -6.42 1.69 -12.50
CA LEU A 131 -5.47 1.06 -11.55
C LEU A 131 -5.15 1.96 -10.35
N GLY A 132 -5.30 3.28 -10.50
CA GLY A 132 -4.98 4.27 -9.47
C GLY A 132 -3.50 4.24 -9.08
N TRP A 133 -2.62 3.85 -10.02
CA TRP A 133 -1.18 3.81 -9.78
C TRP A 133 -0.65 5.24 -9.65
N ILE A 134 0.03 5.53 -8.53
CA ILE A 134 0.61 6.85 -8.25
C ILE A 134 2.13 6.69 -8.25
N GLY A 135 2.81 7.34 -9.20
CA GLY A 135 4.26 7.37 -9.31
C GLY A 135 4.78 6.88 -10.65
N ALA A 136 6.10 6.94 -10.82
CA ALA A 136 6.76 6.46 -12.02
C ALA A 136 6.59 4.94 -12.19
N ASP A 137 6.51 4.48 -13.44
CA ASP A 137 6.34 3.06 -13.76
C ASP A 137 7.49 2.21 -13.19
N SER A 138 8.70 2.77 -13.10
CA SER A 138 9.89 2.13 -12.53
C SER A 138 9.83 1.85 -11.04
N LEU A 139 8.93 2.54 -10.30
CA LEU A 139 8.74 2.32 -8.87
C LEU A 139 7.89 1.08 -8.56
N ALA A 140 7.34 0.42 -9.58
CA ALA A 140 6.57 -0.79 -9.36
C ALA A 140 7.45 -1.91 -8.79
N PRO A 141 6.97 -2.66 -7.78
CA PRO A 141 7.81 -3.59 -7.02
C PRO A 141 8.31 -4.77 -7.87
N THR A 142 7.52 -5.21 -8.86
CA THR A 142 7.83 -6.35 -9.72
C THR A 142 8.18 -5.91 -11.15
N ASP A 143 9.06 -6.66 -11.82
CA ASP A 143 9.37 -6.45 -13.24
C ASP A 143 8.11 -6.51 -14.11
N PHE A 144 7.23 -7.45 -13.79
CA PHE A 144 5.96 -7.61 -14.48
C PHE A 144 5.08 -6.35 -14.39
N ALA A 145 4.93 -5.79 -13.19
CA ALA A 145 4.16 -4.56 -13.00
C ALA A 145 4.79 -3.39 -13.77
N ARG A 146 6.13 -3.28 -13.78
CA ARG A 146 6.85 -2.26 -14.55
C ARG A 146 6.55 -2.38 -16.05
N VAL A 147 6.65 -3.59 -16.61
CA VAL A 147 6.38 -3.87 -18.03
C VAL A 147 4.92 -3.56 -18.37
N GLN A 148 3.98 -4.00 -17.55
CA GLN A 148 2.55 -3.75 -17.78
C GLN A 148 2.20 -2.26 -17.73
N LEU A 149 2.74 -1.52 -16.77
CA LEU A 149 2.52 -0.08 -16.66
C LEU A 149 3.15 0.66 -17.85
N ALA A 150 4.37 0.30 -18.25
CA ALA A 150 5.04 0.88 -19.41
C ALA A 150 4.26 0.60 -20.71
N ALA A 151 3.68 -0.60 -20.86
CA ALA A 151 2.83 -0.92 -22.01
C ALA A 151 1.55 -0.06 -22.04
N LEU A 152 0.91 0.16 -20.88
CA LEU A 152 -0.25 1.05 -20.79
C LEU A 152 0.11 2.50 -21.11
N SER A 153 1.28 2.97 -20.65
CA SER A 153 1.79 4.31 -20.94
C SER A 153 2.11 4.49 -22.43
N ALA A 154 2.84 3.54 -23.03
CA ALA A 154 3.21 3.60 -24.45
C ALA A 154 2.01 3.51 -25.40
N ALA A 155 0.98 2.77 -25.01
CA ALA A 155 -0.26 2.63 -25.79
C ALA A 155 -1.24 3.80 -25.58
N SER A 156 -0.94 4.72 -24.66
CA SER A 156 -1.66 5.98 -24.48
C SER A 156 -0.83 7.12 -25.08
N PRO A 157 -0.95 7.43 -26.38
CA PRO A 157 -0.12 8.45 -27.04
C PRO A 157 -0.36 9.89 -26.55
N GLU A 158 -1.25 10.08 -25.58
CA GLU A 158 -1.45 11.36 -24.91
C GLU A 158 -0.56 11.44 -23.68
N ASP A 159 0.73 11.74 -23.88
CA ASP A 159 1.63 12.37 -22.89
C ASP A 159 2.98 12.73 -23.53
N VAL A 160 2.97 13.67 -24.48
CA VAL A 160 4.13 14.56 -24.75
C VAL A 160 3.74 15.98 -24.37
N GLU A 161 3.13 16.18 -23.20
CA GLU A 161 3.06 17.52 -22.60
C GLU A 161 2.85 17.45 -21.08
N SER A 162 3.83 16.84 -20.40
CA SER A 162 3.99 17.03 -18.96
C SER A 162 4.50 18.46 -18.69
N SER A 163 3.59 19.42 -18.52
CA SER A 163 3.77 20.54 -17.58
C SER A 163 2.44 21.29 -17.33
N GLY A 164 1.74 20.92 -16.27
CA GLY A 164 0.61 21.68 -15.72
C GLY A 164 0.26 21.14 -14.34
N PRO A 165 0.21 21.98 -13.28
CA PRO A 165 0.09 21.51 -11.92
C PRO A 165 -1.27 20.86 -11.68
N ALA A 166 -1.24 19.75 -10.95
CA ALA A 166 -2.41 19.07 -10.44
C ALA A 166 -3.26 20.00 -9.55
N ASP A 167 -4.22 20.74 -10.10
CA ASP A 167 -5.32 21.32 -9.31
C ASP A 167 -6.54 21.77 -10.13
N VAL A 168 -7.24 20.83 -10.78
CA VAL A 168 -8.56 21.11 -11.39
C VAL A 168 -9.71 20.33 -10.75
N LYS A 169 -9.41 19.45 -9.80
CA LYS A 169 -10.44 18.76 -9.00
C LYS A 169 -10.68 19.40 -7.63
N GLY A 170 -9.72 20.19 -7.11
CA GLY A 170 -9.89 20.99 -5.90
C GLY A 170 -10.71 22.26 -6.10
N SER A 171 -10.67 22.86 -7.31
CA SER A 171 -11.31 24.15 -7.58
C SER A 171 -12.85 24.13 -7.54
N LEU A 172 -13.50 23.01 -7.87
CA LEU A 172 -14.96 22.88 -7.77
C LEU A 172 -15.45 22.63 -6.33
N ALA A 173 -14.66 21.92 -5.52
CA ALA A 173 -14.95 21.71 -4.10
C ALA A 173 -14.69 22.97 -3.26
N ALA A 174 -13.63 23.73 -3.59
CA ALA A 174 -13.29 24.99 -2.93
C ALA A 174 -14.34 26.07 -3.16
N LEU A 175 -14.87 26.21 -4.39
CA LEU A 175 -15.98 27.14 -4.67
C LEU A 175 -17.25 26.76 -3.89
N GLY A 176 -17.56 25.47 -3.80
CA GLY A 176 -18.71 24.99 -3.04
C GLY A 176 -18.62 25.30 -1.54
N CYS A 177 -17.44 25.10 -0.95
CA CYS A 177 -17.19 25.41 0.46
C CYS A 177 -17.31 26.92 0.74
N LEU A 178 -16.77 27.77 -0.15
CA LEU A 178 -16.86 29.22 -0.02
C LEU A 178 -18.31 29.72 -0.04
N VAL A 179 -19.14 29.21 -0.95
CA VAL A 179 -20.57 29.59 -1.05
C VAL A 179 -21.34 29.19 0.22
N LEU A 180 -21.08 28.00 0.76
CA LEU A 180 -21.70 27.53 2.01
C LEU A 180 -21.31 28.42 3.21
N ALA A 181 -20.04 28.79 3.32
CA ALA A 181 -19.56 29.67 4.38
C ALA A 181 -20.20 31.07 4.30
N ILE A 182 -20.31 31.64 3.09
CA ILE A 182 -20.96 32.95 2.87
C ILE A 182 -22.44 32.89 3.22
N ALA A 183 -23.15 31.84 2.79
CA ALA A 183 -24.58 31.68 3.10
C ALA A 183 -24.82 31.55 4.62
N PHE A 184 -24.00 30.77 5.32
CA PHE A 184 -24.09 30.62 6.77
C PHE A 184 -23.86 31.96 7.48
N LEU A 185 -22.85 32.72 7.06
CA LEU A 185 -22.51 34.02 7.64
C LEU A 185 -23.62 35.06 7.38
N ALA A 186 -24.22 35.05 6.19
CA ALA A 186 -25.35 35.92 5.87
C ALA A 186 -26.59 35.60 6.73
N ILE A 187 -26.92 34.32 6.91
CA ILE A 187 -28.02 33.90 7.79
C ILE A 187 -27.77 34.35 9.23
N TRP A 188 -26.54 34.18 9.72
CA TRP A 188 -26.17 34.56 11.08
C TRP A 188 -26.28 36.08 11.29
N VAL A 189 -25.78 36.89 10.35
CA VAL A 189 -25.87 38.36 10.41
C VAL A 189 -27.32 38.84 10.34
N ILE A 190 -28.16 38.25 9.48
CA ILE A 190 -29.59 38.58 9.41
C ILE A 190 -30.30 38.25 10.73
N GLY A 191 -30.00 37.09 11.32
CA GLY A 191 -30.56 36.70 12.62
C GLY A 191 -30.15 37.63 13.75
N VAL A 192 -28.87 38.04 13.79
CA VAL A 192 -28.35 39.02 14.76
C VAL A 192 -29.04 40.37 14.59
N ILE A 193 -29.16 40.89 13.36
CA ILE A 193 -29.84 42.17 13.10
C ILE A 193 -31.33 42.11 13.51
N ALA A 194 -31.99 40.98 13.32
CA ALA A 194 -33.37 40.77 13.73
C ALA A 194 -33.55 40.67 15.26
N LEU A 195 -32.52 40.23 16.00
CA LEU A 195 -32.52 40.18 17.47
C LEU A 195 -32.28 41.55 18.12
N PHE A 196 -31.61 42.46 17.42
CA PHE A 196 -31.26 43.80 17.90
C PHE A 196 -32.16 44.93 17.34
N ARG A 197 -33.26 44.58 16.65
CA ARG A 197 -34.36 45.49 16.30
C ARG A 197 -35.58 45.21 17.16
#